data_AF-A0A1B9NUX3-F1
#
_entry.id   AF-A0A1B9NUX3-F1
#
_cell.length_a   1.000
_cell.length_b   1.000
_cell.length_c   1.000
_cell.angle_alpha   90.00
_cell.angle_beta   90.00
_cell.angle_gamma   90.00
#
_symmetry.space_group_name_H-M   'P 1'
#
loop_
_entity.id
_entity.type
_entity.pdbx_description
1 polymer ?
#
loop_
_entity_poly.entity_id
_entity_poly.type
_entity_poly.pdbx_seq_one_letter_code
_entity_poly.pdbx_strand_id
1 'polypeptide(L)'
;MKVQTKNNLMFDSQHPKCQLHFARTHGRGFAFVQCLDTGLNGKAEHVKRYWGFYADSLDEEENKAAIYNIMNSGSQWPDLPK
;
A
#
# COMPACT_ATOMS: atom_id res chain seq x y z
N MET A 1 1.19 -10.21 -6.28
CA MET A 1 0.21 -9.77 -5.27
C MET A 1 -0.48 -8.50 -5.75
N LYS A 2 -1.82 -8.49 -5.76
CA LYS A 2 -2.64 -7.34 -6.17
C LYS A 2 -3.72 -7.08 -5.12
N VAL A 3 -3.92 -5.82 -4.75
CA VAL A 3 -4.86 -5.38 -3.72
C VAL A 3 -5.59 -4.14 -4.23
N GLN A 4 -6.91 -4.12 -4.11
CA GLN A 4 -7.75 -2.99 -4.54
C GLN A 4 -8.70 -2.60 -3.41
N THR A 5 -8.79 -1.29 -3.15
CA THR A 5 -9.69 -0.72 -2.14
C THR A 5 -11.00 -0.25 -2.77
N LYS A 6 -12.02 -0.03 -1.94
CA LYS A 6 -13.30 0.58 -2.35
C LYS A 6 -13.14 2.04 -2.83
N ASN A 7 -12.05 2.70 -2.46
CA ASN A 7 -11.77 4.10 -2.78
C ASN A 7 -10.89 4.25 -4.03
N ASN A 8 -10.91 3.26 -4.94
CA ASN A 8 -10.15 3.23 -6.18
C ASN A 8 -8.62 3.25 -6.01
N LEU A 9 -8.10 2.93 -4.82
CA LEU A 9 -6.66 2.71 -4.64
C LEU A 9 -6.31 1.28 -5.01
N MET A 10 -5.25 1.11 -5.79
CA MET A 10 -4.76 -0.16 -6.27
C MET A 10 -3.26 -0.29 -6.03
N PHE A 11 -2.88 -1.39 -5.40
CA PHE A 11 -1.49 -1.85 -5.31
C PHE A 11 -1.34 -3.11 -6.15
N ASP A 12 -0.30 -3.16 -6.97
CA ASP A 12 0.06 -4.34 -7.76
C ASP A 12 1.57 -4.48 -7.75
N SER A 13 2.07 -5.58 -7.18
CA SER A 13 3.51 -5.84 -7.04
C SER A 13 4.25 -5.94 -8.38
N GLN A 14 3.54 -6.18 -9.49
CA GLN A 14 4.14 -6.22 -10.83
C GLN A 14 4.13 -4.85 -11.53
N HIS A 15 3.40 -3.87 -10.99
CA HIS A 15 3.29 -2.57 -11.60
C HIS A 15 4.49 -1.68 -11.21
N PRO A 16 5.21 -1.06 -12.17
CA PRO A 16 6.47 -0.35 -11.89
C PRO A 16 6.31 0.89 -10.99
N LYS A 17 5.11 1.47 -10.95
CA LYS A 17 4.78 2.60 -10.06
C LYS A 17 4.32 2.16 -8.66
N CYS A 18 4.08 0.88 -8.42
CA CYS A 18 3.72 0.37 -7.11
C CYS A 18 4.98 -0.07 -6.37
N GLN A 19 5.11 0.32 -5.11
CA GLN A 19 6.26 -0.08 -4.27
C GLN A 19 5.77 -0.48 -2.89
N LEU A 20 6.46 -1.44 -2.30
CA LEU A 20 6.18 -1.93 -0.97
C LEU A 20 7.50 -2.07 -0.23
N HIS A 21 7.69 -1.25 0.79
CA HIS A 21 8.87 -1.30 1.64
C HIS A 21 8.46 -1.73 3.05
N PHE A 22 9.20 -2.69 3.60
CA PHE A 22 8.93 -3.21 4.93
C PHE A 22 9.95 -2.66 5.92
N ALA A 23 9.46 -2.31 7.10
CA ALA A 23 10.30 -1.96 8.23
C ALA A 23 9.81 -2.69 9.47
N ARG A 24 10.74 -3.18 10.29
CA ARG A 24 10.43 -3.77 11.60
C ARG A 24 11.13 -2.95 12.68
N THR A 25 10.39 -2.58 13.72
CA THR A 25 10.95 -1.92 14.90
C THR A 25 10.25 -2.43 16.14
N HIS A 26 11.02 -2.68 17.21
CA HIS A 26 10.53 -3.19 18.50
C HIS A 26 9.49 -4.33 18.39
N GLY A 27 9.74 -5.29 17.49
CA GLY A 27 8.86 -6.46 17.30
C GLY A 27 7.55 -6.17 16.54
N ARG A 28 7.34 -4.96 16.02
CA ARG A 28 6.19 -4.62 15.17
C ARG A 28 6.61 -4.40 13.72
N GLY A 29 5.83 -4.97 12.81
CA GLY A 29 5.98 -4.77 11.37
C GLY A 29 5.23 -3.52 10.91
N PHE A 30 5.86 -2.81 10.00
CA PHE A 30 5.29 -1.66 9.29
C PHE A 30 5.54 -1.85 7.80
N ALA A 31 4.60 -1.39 6.99
CA ALA A 31 4.78 -1.32 5.56
C ALA A 31 4.49 0.08 5.05
N PHE A 32 5.26 0.44 4.03
CA PHE A 32 5.17 1.67 3.29
C PHE A 32 4.73 1.32 1.88
N VAL A 33 3.50 1.68 1.57
CA VAL A 33 2.81 1.29 0.34
C VAL A 33 2.74 2.50 -0.59
N GLN A 34 3.38 2.41 -1.73
CA GLN A 34 3.14 3.28 -2.87
C GLN A 34 2.13 2.58 -3.80
N CYS A 35 0.97 3.19 -4.00
CA CYS A 35 -0.14 2.65 -4.76
C CYS A 35 -0.65 3.68 -5.79
N LEU A 36 -1.57 3.24 -6.65
CA LEU A 36 -2.20 4.06 -7.67
C LEU A 36 -3.63 4.40 -7.26
N ASP A 37 -3.99 5.67 -7.32
CA ASP A 37 -5.39 6.09 -7.37
C ASP A 37 -5.85 6.07 -8.83
N THR A 38 -6.75 5.13 -9.12
CA THR A 38 -7.27 4.90 -10.47
C THR A 38 -8.43 5.81 -10.84
N GLY A 39 -8.89 6.63 -9.90
CA GLY A 39 -10.01 7.56 -10.08
C GLY A 39 -11.33 6.85 -10.38
N LEU A 40 -12.38 7.62 -10.65
CA LEU A 40 -13.73 7.10 -10.89
C LEU A 40 -13.85 6.29 -12.20
N ASN A 41 -12.95 6.50 -13.15
CA ASN A 41 -12.95 5.80 -14.45
C ASN A 41 -12.03 4.58 -14.48
N GLY A 42 -11.29 4.30 -13.39
CA GLY A 42 -10.37 3.16 -13.27
C GLY A 42 -9.12 3.24 -14.16
N LYS A 43 -8.85 4.38 -14.79
CA LYS A 43 -7.76 4.56 -15.77
C LYS A 43 -6.69 5.55 -15.34
N ALA A 44 -6.91 6.30 -14.25
CA ALA A 44 -5.90 7.20 -13.76
C ALA A 44 -4.73 6.41 -13.13
N GLU A 45 -3.54 7.02 -13.10
CA GLU A 45 -2.37 6.42 -12.44
C GLU A 45 -1.70 7.46 -11.55
N HIS A 46 -2.48 8.05 -10.65
CA HIS A 46 -1.93 8.99 -9.67
C HIS A 46 -1.26 8.24 -8.54
N VAL A 47 0.04 8.47 -8.35
CA VAL A 47 0.79 7.83 -7.29
C VAL A 47 0.37 8.43 -5.94
N LYS A 48 -0.04 7.55 -5.02
CA LYS A 48 -0.27 7.89 -3.62
C LYS A 48 0.56 7.00 -2.72
N ARG A 49 0.80 7.45 -1.50
CA ARG A 49 1.65 6.72 -0.58
C ARG A 49 1.14 6.76 0.85
N TYR A 50 1.17 5.59 1.47
CA TYR A 50 0.60 5.34 2.78
C TYR A 50 1.52 4.47 3.61
N TRP A 51 1.36 4.53 4.92
CA TRP A 51 2.07 3.65 5.83
C TRP A 51 1.20 3.24 7.02
N GLY A 52 1.54 2.10 7.59
CA GLY A 52 0.86 1.58 8.77
C GLY A 52 1.38 0.21 9.18
N PHE A 53 0.66 -0.42 10.11
CA PHE A 53 1.02 -1.73 10.63
C PHE A 53 0.90 -2.81 9.57
N TYR A 54 1.87 -3.72 9.57
CA TYR A 54 1.93 -4.86 8.67
C TYR A 54 2.10 -6.15 9.46
N ALA A 55 1.34 -7.17 9.08
CA ALA A 55 1.31 -8.46 9.78
C ALA A 55 2.65 -9.21 9.65
N ASP A 56 3.30 -9.13 8.48
CA ASP A 56 4.49 -9.95 8.14
C ASP A 56 4.22 -11.44 8.41
N SER A 57 3.08 -11.91 7.89
CA SER A 57 2.57 -13.27 8.10
C SER A 57 3.06 -14.22 7.01
N LEU A 58 3.08 -15.51 7.31
CA LEU A 58 3.26 -16.57 6.30
C LEU A 58 2.00 -16.75 5.44
N ASP A 59 0.85 -16.25 5.89
CA ASP A 59 -0.39 -16.22 5.11
C ASP A 59 -0.43 -14.99 4.21
N GLU A 60 -0.50 -15.21 2.89
CA GLU A 60 -0.57 -14.15 1.90
C GLU A 60 -1.86 -13.31 2.02
N GLU A 61 -2.96 -13.91 2.46
CA GLU A 61 -4.23 -13.18 2.60
C GLU A 61 -4.21 -12.20 3.78
N GLU A 62 -3.54 -12.54 4.88
CA GLU A 62 -3.31 -11.61 6.00
C GLU A 62 -2.45 -10.42 5.56
N ASN A 63 -1.44 -10.68 4.74
CA ASN A 63 -0.58 -9.66 4.17
C ASN A 63 -1.33 -8.73 3.19
N LYS A 64 -2.21 -9.29 2.34
CA LYS A 64 -3.10 -8.50 1.46
C LYS A 64 -4.08 -7.66 2.28
N ALA A 65 -4.66 -8.22 3.34
CA ALA A 65 -5.55 -7.50 4.24
C ALA A 65 -4.83 -6.34 4.94
N ALA A 66 -3.58 -6.54 5.38
CA ALA A 66 -2.76 -5.47 5.95
C ALA A 66 -2.50 -4.34 4.94
N ILE A 67 -2.13 -4.66 3.69
CA ILE A 67 -1.94 -3.66 2.63
C ILE A 67 -3.24 -2.92 2.31
N TYR A 68 -4.36 -3.63 2.24
CA TYR A 68 -5.68 -3.04 2.05
C TYR A 68 -5.96 -2.00 3.15
N ASN A 69 -5.73 -2.37 4.41
CA ASN A 69 -5.95 -1.50 5.56
C ASN A 69 -5.03 -0.28 5.54
N ILE A 70 -3.75 -0.44 5.17
CA ILE A 70 -2.80 0.68 5.03
C ILE A 70 -3.26 1.64 3.93
N MET A 71 -3.68 1.15 2.77
CA MET A 71 -4.18 2.03 1.72
C MET A 71 -5.49 2.73 2.11
N ASN A 72 -6.38 2.04 2.82
CA ASN A 72 -7.72 2.54 3.12
C ASN A 72 -7.76 3.52 4.30
N SER A 73 -6.94 3.30 5.34
CA SER A 73 -6.97 4.07 6.58
C SER A 73 -5.59 4.31 7.20
N GLY A 74 -4.51 3.97 6.50
CA GLY A 74 -3.15 4.27 6.93
C GLY A 74 -2.85 5.76 6.86
N SER A 75 -1.73 6.14 7.47
CA SER A 75 -1.27 7.52 7.42
C SER A 75 -0.65 7.81 6.06
N GLN A 76 -1.06 8.90 5.42
CA GLN A 76 -0.42 9.37 4.21
C GLN A 76 0.96 9.95 4.56
N TRP A 77 1.94 9.77 3.68
CA TRP A 77 3.20 10.51 3.77
C TRP A 77 3.43 11.37 2.51
N PRO A 78 4.19 12.47 2.61
CA PRO A 78 4.46 13.35 1.47
C PRO A 78 5.52 12.76 0.53
N ASP A 79 5.66 13.37 -0.65
CA ASP A 79 6.89 13.24 -1.44
C ASP A 79 8.06 13.80 -0.64
N LEU A 80 9.10 12.97 -0.43
CA LEU A 80 10.36 13.46 0.09
C LEU A 80 11.09 14.26 -1.00
N PRO A 81 11.79 15.35 -0.64
CA PRO A 81 12.65 16.06 -1.57
C PRO A 81 13.65 15.11 -2.24
N LYS A 82 13.98 15.38 -3.50
CA LYS A 82 14.98 14.64 -4.27
C LYS A 82 16.39 15.15 -3.99
#